data_AF-A0A8T4PAE2-F1
#
_entry.id   AF-A0A8T4PAE2-F1
#
_cell.length_a   1.000
_cell.length_b   1.000
_cell.length_c   1.000
_cell.angle_alpha   90.00
_cell.angle_beta   90.00
_cell.angle_gamma   90.00
#
_symmetry.space_group_name_H-M   'P 1'
#
loop_
_entity.id
_entity.type
_entity.pdbx_description
1 polymer ?
#
loop_
_entity_poly.entity_id
_entity_poly.type
_entity_poly.pdbx_seq_one_letter_code
_entity_poly.pdbx_strand_id
1 'polypeptide(L)'
;MDDGVKKKNLLDLQFQKYLTLASTSIIIMFTYLVGVGIAILTKQVDLNDFIVMGILFVVSGGILGICSALFFKAIFHLKNIPEVIKDI
;
A
#
# COMPACT_ATOMS: atom_id res chain seq x y z
N MET A 1 0.24 -23.98 -28.15
CA MET A 1 -0.31 -22.82 -27.43
C MET A 1 0.80 -21.78 -27.42
N ASP A 2 0.63 -20.76 -28.26
CA ASP A 2 1.67 -19.84 -28.71
C ASP A 2 2.34 -19.09 -27.52
N ASP A 3 3.67 -19.15 -27.44
CA ASP A 3 4.44 -18.64 -26.29
C ASP A 3 4.28 -17.13 -26.10
N GLY A 4 3.92 -16.39 -27.16
CA GLY A 4 3.56 -14.98 -27.09
C GLY A 4 2.29 -14.71 -26.25
N VAL A 5 1.28 -15.57 -26.36
CA VAL A 5 0.02 -15.44 -25.59
C VAL A 5 0.25 -15.70 -24.11
N LYS A 6 1.12 -16.67 -23.77
CA LYS A 6 1.49 -16.95 -22.37
C LYS A 6 2.24 -15.77 -21.75
N LYS A 7 3.19 -15.17 -22.46
CA LYS A 7 3.94 -14.01 -21.98
C LYS A 7 3.03 -12.80 -21.73
N LYS A 8 2.10 -12.51 -22.65
CA LYS A 8 1.14 -11.43 -22.49
C LYS A 8 0.22 -11.65 -21.28
N ASN A 9 -0.30 -12.86 -21.10
CA ASN A 9 -1.14 -13.19 -19.93
C ASN A 9 -0.37 -13.07 -18.61
N LEU A 10 0.90 -13.48 -18.55
CA LEU A 10 1.72 -13.32 -17.36
C LEU A 10 1.97 -11.84 -17.05
N LEU A 11 2.15 -11.01 -18.08
CA LEU A 11 2.37 -9.58 -17.92
C LEU A 11 1.11 -8.87 -17.39
N ASP A 12 -0.06 -9.16 -17.94
CA ASP A 12 -1.35 -8.65 -17.45
C ASP A 12 -1.58 -9.06 -15.99
N LEU A 13 -1.29 -10.32 -15.65
CA LEU A 13 -1.42 -10.82 -14.28
C LEU A 13 -0.50 -10.05 -13.31
N GLN A 14 0.75 -9.77 -13.72
CA GLN A 14 1.68 -8.98 -12.91
C GLN A 14 1.23 -7.54 -12.75
N PHE A 15 0.78 -6.91 -13.83
CA PHE A 15 0.25 -5.54 -13.80
C PHE A 15 -0.94 -5.44 -12.85
N GLN A 16 -1.91 -6.35 -12.98
CA GLN A 16 -3.08 -6.39 -12.12
C GLN A 16 -2.70 -6.61 -10.64
N LYS A 17 -1.75 -7.53 -10.37
CA LYS A 17 -1.26 -7.79 -9.02
C LYS A 17 -0.68 -6.53 -8.37
N TYR A 18 0.21 -5.82 -9.05
CA TYR A 18 0.82 -4.61 -8.50
C TYR A 18 -0.17 -3.46 -8.40
N LEU A 19 -1.09 -3.33 -9.34
CA LEU A 19 -2.15 -2.33 -9.29
C LEU A 19 -3.07 -2.55 -8.08
N THR A 20 -3.49 -3.79 -7.84
CA THR A 20 -4.27 -4.16 -6.65
C THR A 20 -3.49 -3.92 -5.37
N LEU A 21 -2.18 -4.23 -5.36
CA LEU A 21 -1.34 -4.02 -4.18
C LEU A 21 -1.17 -2.53 -3.85
N ALA A 22 -1.02 -1.68 -4.87
CA ALA A 22 -0.95 -0.24 -4.71
C ALA A 22 -2.28 0.35 -4.20
N SER A 23 -3.40 0.00 -4.84
CA SER A 23 -4.73 0.51 -4.47
C SER A 23 -5.13 0.07 -3.06
N THR A 24 -4.93 -1.21 -2.72
CA THR A 24 -5.22 -1.75 -1.39
C THR A 24 -4.39 -1.05 -0.32
N SER A 25 -3.10 -0.81 -0.58
CA SER A 25 -2.22 -0.12 0.38
C SER A 25 -2.68 1.31 0.65
N ILE A 26 -3.11 2.05 -0.40
CA ILE A 26 -3.69 3.39 -0.26
C ILE A 26 -4.96 3.34 0.59
N ILE A 27 -5.88 2.42 0.28
CA ILE A 27 -7.15 2.30 1.00
C ILE A 27 -6.88 2.06 2.50
N ILE A 28 -6.00 1.11 2.84
CA ILE A 28 -5.65 0.82 4.23
C ILE A 28 -5.06 2.05 4.93
N MET A 29 -4.15 2.78 4.27
CA MET A 29 -3.59 4.01 4.84
C MET A 29 -4.67 5.05 5.13
N PHE A 30 -5.58 5.29 4.18
CA PHE A 30 -6.67 6.25 4.37
C PHE A 30 -7.64 5.81 5.47
N THR A 31 -8.06 4.55 5.49
CA THR A 31 -8.95 4.03 6.53
C THR A 31 -8.31 4.14 7.91
N TYR A 32 -7.00 3.83 8.01
CA TYR A 32 -6.26 3.98 9.26
C TYR A 32 -6.23 5.43 9.74
N LEU A 33 -5.87 6.38 8.85
CA LEU A 33 -5.80 7.81 9.19
C LEU A 33 -7.17 8.35 9.63
N VAL A 34 -8.25 7.96 8.95
CA VAL A 34 -9.61 8.35 9.34
C VAL A 34 -9.96 7.77 10.71
N GLY A 35 -9.65 6.49 10.96
CA GLY A 35 -9.90 5.85 12.26
C GLY A 35 -9.16 6.53 13.41
N VAL A 36 -7.86 6.81 13.23
CA VAL A 36 -7.05 7.54 14.21
C VAL A 36 -7.60 8.96 14.41
N GLY A 37 -7.94 9.66 13.32
CA GLY A 37 -8.54 10.99 13.39
C GLY A 37 -9.83 11.03 14.21
N ILE A 38 -10.72 10.06 13.99
CA ILE A 38 -11.97 9.92 14.78
C ILE A 38 -11.65 9.63 16.25
N ALA A 39 -10.69 8.74 16.54
CA ALA A 39 -10.33 8.40 17.91
C ALA A 39 -9.77 9.60 18.69
N ILE A 40 -9.01 10.47 18.02
CA ILE A 40 -8.52 11.74 18.57
C ILE A 40 -9.68 12.73 18.79
N LEU A 41 -10.54 12.92 17.79
CA LEU A 41 -11.66 13.87 17.88
C LEU A 41 -12.68 13.49 18.96
N THR A 42 -12.91 12.18 19.14
CA THR A 42 -13.83 11.65 20.16
C THR A 42 -13.20 11.56 21.56
N LYS A 43 -11.95 11.99 21.72
CA LYS A 43 -11.17 11.90 22.97
C LYS A 43 -11.10 10.46 23.53
N GLN A 44 -11.20 9.45 22.66
CA GLN A 44 -10.97 8.06 23.04
C GLN A 44 -9.49 7.79 23.29
N VAL A 45 -8.61 8.58 22.68
CA VAL A 45 -7.17 8.55 22.91
C VAL A 45 -6.80 9.74 23.78
N ASP A 46 -6.27 9.46 24.98
CA ASP A 46 -5.66 10.50 25.81
C ASP A 46 -4.29 10.87 25.25
N LEU A 47 -4.19 12.06 24.68
CA LEU A 47 -2.96 12.58 24.10
C LEU A 47 -1.92 12.99 25.16
N ASN A 48 -2.32 13.10 26.42
CA ASN A 48 -1.41 13.45 27.51
C ASN A 48 -0.74 12.22 28.13
N ASP A 49 -1.28 11.02 27.87
CA ASP A 49 -0.67 9.78 28.33
C ASP A 49 0.47 9.39 27.38
N PHE A 50 1.70 9.51 27.89
CA PHE A 50 2.92 9.19 27.15
C PHE A 50 2.97 7.72 26.70
N ILE A 51 2.42 6.79 27.48
CA ILE A 51 2.40 5.36 27.16
C ILE A 51 1.46 5.12 25.99
N VAL A 52 0.24 5.68 26.05
CA VAL A 52 -0.76 5.54 24.99
C VAL A 52 -0.27 6.19 23.69
N MET A 53 0.33 7.38 23.78
CA MET A 53 0.90 8.06 22.61
C MET A 53 2.07 7.26 22.00
N GLY A 54 2.94 6.68 22.83
CA GLY A 54 4.05 5.85 22.37
C GLY A 54 3.57 4.60 21.62
N ILE A 55 2.56 3.90 22.15
CA ILE A 55 1.95 2.75 21.47
C ILE A 55 1.32 3.17 20.14
N LEU A 56 0.56 4.27 20.13
CA LEU A 56 -0.07 4.79 18.93
C LEU A 56 0.96 5.13 17.86
N PHE A 57 2.10 5.72 18.24
CA PHE A 57 3.20 6.01 17.31
C PHE A 57 3.82 4.74 16.72
N VAL A 58 4.12 3.74 17.54
CA VAL A 58 4.71 2.47 17.07
C VAL A 58 3.75 1.73 16.13
N VAL A 59 2.47 1.65 16.49
CA VAL A 59 1.44 1.01 15.66
C VAL A 59 1.22 1.79 14.36
N SER A 60 1.14 3.12 14.43
CA SER A 60 1.02 3.98 13.25
C SER A 60 2.21 3.81 12.31
N GLY A 61 3.43 3.82 12.86
CA GLY A 61 4.66 3.63 12.11
C GLY A 61 4.73 2.26 11.45
N GLY A 62 4.28 1.20 12.14
CA GLY A 62 4.21 -0.14 11.57
C GLY A 62 3.21 -0.23 10.41
N ILE A 63 1.98 0.22 10.62
CA ILE A 63 0.91 0.14 9.61
C ILE A 63 1.22 1.02 8.42
N LEU A 64 1.53 2.31 8.64
CA LEU A 64 1.84 3.25 7.57
C LEU A 64 3.16 2.91 6.89
N GLY A 65 4.15 2.43 7.64
CA GLY A 65 5.44 2.02 7.11
C GLY A 65 5.33 0.82 6.16
N ILE A 66 4.64 -0.24 6.59
CA ILE A 66 4.42 -1.43 5.74
C ILE A 66 3.60 -1.05 4.50
N CYS A 67 2.52 -0.28 4.66
CA CYS A 67 1.70 0.14 3.52
C CYS A 67 2.48 1.03 2.55
N SER A 68 3.30 1.95 3.05
CA SER A 68 4.17 2.78 2.21
C SER A 68 5.18 1.93 1.45
N ALA A 69 5.86 0.99 2.12
CA ALA A 69 6.83 0.10 1.46
C ALA A 69 6.19 -0.75 0.35
N LEU A 70 5.01 -1.31 0.62
CA LEU A 70 4.22 -2.07 -0.35
C LEU A 70 3.78 -1.20 -1.53
N PHE A 71 3.30 0.01 -1.25
CA PHE A 71 2.89 0.98 -2.25
C PHE A 71 4.06 1.39 -3.17
N PHE A 72 5.19 1.80 -2.60
CA PHE A 72 6.38 2.17 -3.37
C PHE A 72 6.88 1.01 -4.23
N LYS A 73 6.92 -0.20 -3.68
CA LYS A 73 7.32 -1.41 -4.43
C LYS A 73 6.38 -1.67 -5.61
N ALA A 74 5.08 -1.53 -5.41
CA ALA A 74 4.08 -1.70 -6.46
C ALA A 74 4.20 -0.64 -7.55
N ILE A 75 4.29 0.64 -7.18
CA ILE A 75 4.44 1.74 -8.14
C ILE A 75 5.74 1.61 -8.93
N PHE A 76 6.84 1.23 -8.29
CA PHE A 76 8.11 1.00 -8.97
C PHE A 76 7.99 -0.10 -10.03
N HIS A 77 7.34 -1.22 -9.70
CA HIS A 77 7.10 -2.29 -10.68
C HIS A 77 6.15 -1.84 -11.80
N LEU A 78 5.06 -1.13 -11.46
CA LEU A 78 4.12 -0.61 -12.46
C LEU A 78 4.78 0.37 -13.43
N LYS A 79 5.74 1.18 -12.96
CA LYS A 79 6.46 2.15 -13.79
C LYS A 79 7.45 1.51 -14.77
N ASN A 80 7.98 0.33 -14.43
CA ASN A 80 8.94 -0.40 -15.28
C ASN A 80 8.25 -1.36 -16.27
N ILE A 81 6.98 -1.74 -16.05
CA ILE A 81 6.24 -2.61 -16.97
C ILE A 81 6.11 -2.03 -18.41
N PRO A 82 5.85 -0.73 -18.62
CA PRO A 82 5.83 -0.13 -19.96
C PRO A 82 7.14 -0.25 -20.74
N GLU A 83 8.29 -0.29 -20.05
CA GLU A 83 9.59 -0.50 -20.69
C GLU A 83 9.75 -1.96 -21.15
N VAL A 84 9.30 -2.92 -20.34
CA VAL A 84 9.28 -4.34 -20.70
C VAL A 84 8.34 -4.64 -21.88
N ILE A 85 7.25 -3.87 -22.03
CA ILE A 85 6.32 -3.97 -23.18
C ILE A 85 6.96 -3.44 -24.46
N LYS A 86 7.87 -2.46 -24.38
CA LYS A 86 8.55 -1.92 -25.57
C LYS A 86 9.62 -2.87 -26.15
N ASP A 87 10.14 -3.77 -25.32
CA ASP A 87 11.16 -4.76 -25.70
C ASP A 87 10.58 -6.10 -26.20
N ILE A 88 9.25 -6.28 -26.20
CA ILE A 88 8.53 -7.44 -26.74
C ILE A 88 7.89 -7.08 -28.07
#